data_AF-A0A9P0H984-F1
#
_entry.id   AF-A0A9P0H984-F1
#
_cell.length_a   1.000
_cell.length_b   1.000
_cell.length_c   1.000
_cell.angle_alpha   90.00
_cell.angle_beta   90.00
_cell.angle_gamma   90.00
#
_symmetry.space_group_name_H-M   'P 1'
#
loop_
_entity.id
_entity.type
_entity.pdbx_description
1 polymer ?
#
loop_
_entity_poly.entity_id
_entity_poly.type
_entity_poly.pdbx_seq_one_letter_code
_entity_poly.pdbx_strand_id
1 'polypeptide(L)'
;MILVISIVIGFISTPTLGEGVSTLTAKTLNNSANVRTVLFRDTDTCKVCWSKEDLNLLVARRLVQDLIPRKIPRDFPALYTYLKDVIETVKAKSNEKNLHTMLLATYDALGGYLHAIAIPILNEAFYAGNVDFTTTSNLHTLLGTMMAFLGTNGNGWAPPCDMRRIPTKVAALPIRMCKTVEACDAFVINNRSSSSSVGSDECEPGSSSGPSQESKIQIPFLDDNAYPSAIAVPLKEHPLFSLMSECAVNIVPKYYILAMRCLSSPSYSNKDIINFNRQLHRWIIATVVPHLHEIERWYPGFGSIMRVVETMNQRGLASTEIIKIDTKESNRSVCIDLPPSSVCSWSFNVVPWLIIAAIVLIALIIAICCVRCCINCIRSRRSNEADAKDHFTNTLVNLYCGIKGRQPPFEGGETSQGRSRRGFGSSAPSYEGESSDDYETE
;
A
#
# COMPACT_ATOMS: atom_id res chain seq x y z
N MET A 1 7.92 28.40 -12.66
CA MET A 1 7.23 28.03 -11.39
C MET A 1 6.99 29.23 -10.48
N ILE A 2 7.88 30.24 -10.46
CA ILE A 2 7.72 31.49 -9.67
C ILE A 2 6.52 32.35 -10.14
N LEU A 3 6.15 32.30 -11.42
CA LEU A 3 5.08 33.16 -11.98
C LEU A 3 3.65 32.74 -11.58
N VAL A 4 3.42 31.47 -11.26
CA VAL A 4 2.09 30.97 -10.86
C VAL A 4 1.79 31.32 -9.39
N ILE A 5 2.83 31.44 -8.56
CA ILE A 5 2.72 31.75 -7.13
C ILE A 5 2.45 33.25 -6.90
N SER A 6 2.98 34.14 -7.75
CA SER A 6 2.69 35.57 -7.66
C SER A 6 1.23 35.94 -7.98
N ILE A 7 0.55 35.15 -8.82
CA ILE A 7 -0.86 35.38 -9.17
C ILE A 7 -1.78 35.02 -7.99
N VAL A 8 -1.39 34.04 -7.16
CA VAL A 8 -2.17 33.60 -5.99
C VAL A 8 -2.13 34.63 -4.85
N ILE A 9 -1.04 35.39 -4.72
CA ILE A 9 -0.87 36.37 -3.63
C ILE A 9 -1.45 37.75 -3.99
N GLY A 10 -1.51 38.10 -5.28
CA GLY A 10 -2.05 39.39 -5.73
C GLY A 10 -3.56 39.60 -5.52
N PHE A 11 -4.32 38.52 -5.33
CA PHE A 11 -5.79 38.60 -5.25
C PHE A 11 -6.36 38.87 -3.84
N ILE A 12 -5.53 38.89 -2.79
CA ILE A 12 -6.01 39.01 -1.39
C ILE A 12 -5.86 40.44 -0.83
N SER A 13 -5.25 41.37 -1.58
CA SER A 13 -5.07 42.76 -1.15
C SER A 13 -5.96 43.74 -1.93
N THR A 14 -7.11 44.03 -1.33
CA THR A 14 -8.03 45.20 -1.54
C THR A 14 -8.86 45.32 -2.83
N PRO A 15 -10.08 45.90 -2.74
CA PRO A 15 -11.09 45.86 -3.79
C PRO A 15 -11.16 47.18 -4.58
N THR A 16 -11.17 47.09 -5.92
CA THR A 16 -11.76 48.15 -6.75
C THR A 16 -12.55 47.52 -7.89
N LEU A 17 -13.83 47.89 -7.90
CA LEU A 17 -14.85 47.61 -8.90
C LEU A 17 -14.32 47.96 -10.31
N GLY A 18 -14.39 47.00 -11.23
CA GLY A 18 -14.05 47.21 -12.63
C GLY A 18 -14.51 46.00 -13.43
N GLU A 19 -15.60 46.17 -14.16
CA GLU A 19 -16.27 45.17 -14.98
C GLU A 19 -15.30 44.50 -15.97
N GLY A 20 -15.30 43.16 -15.95
CA GLY A 20 -14.46 42.35 -16.81
C GLY A 20 -14.63 40.87 -16.48
N VAL A 21 -15.89 40.39 -16.47
CA VAL A 21 -16.20 38.97 -16.34
C VAL A 21 -15.71 38.25 -17.59
N SER A 22 -14.42 37.91 -17.60
CA SER A 22 -13.90 36.88 -18.48
C SER A 22 -14.24 35.55 -17.84
N THR A 23 -15.26 34.90 -18.40
CA THR A 23 -15.58 33.49 -18.23
C THR A 23 -14.34 32.65 -18.53
N LEU A 24 -13.50 32.45 -17.51
CA LEU A 24 -12.42 31.49 -17.53
C LEU A 24 -13.07 30.11 -17.44
N THR A 25 -13.38 29.61 -18.64
CA THR A 25 -14.09 28.36 -18.89
C THR A 25 -13.51 27.22 -18.06
N ALA A 26 -14.37 26.56 -17.29
CA ALA A 26 -14.11 25.35 -16.50
C ALA A 26 -13.55 24.15 -17.28
N LYS A 27 -13.29 24.28 -18.59
CA LYS A 27 -12.79 23.22 -19.48
C LYS A 27 -11.30 22.89 -19.29
N THR A 28 -10.50 23.78 -18.68
CA THR A 28 -9.06 23.56 -18.49
C THR A 28 -8.67 22.99 -17.12
N LEU A 29 -9.66 22.70 -16.25
CA LEU A 29 -9.46 22.40 -14.82
C LEU A 29 -9.62 20.91 -14.43
N ASN A 30 -9.65 19.99 -15.39
CA ASN A 30 -10.08 18.60 -15.13
C ASN A 30 -8.95 17.55 -14.98
N ASN A 31 -7.71 17.98 -14.68
CA ASN A 31 -6.53 17.08 -14.67
C ASN A 31 -5.82 16.94 -13.31
N SER A 32 -6.36 17.49 -12.21
CA SER A 32 -5.79 17.27 -10.86
C SER A 32 -6.46 16.06 -10.19
N ALA A 33 -5.68 15.27 -9.45
CA ALA A 33 -6.21 14.10 -8.75
C ALA A 33 -7.20 14.54 -7.66
N ASN A 34 -8.43 14.01 -7.69
CA ASN A 34 -9.41 14.30 -6.65
C ASN A 34 -9.06 13.52 -5.37
N VAL A 35 -8.46 14.20 -4.40
CA VAL A 35 -8.05 13.63 -3.11
C VAL A 35 -9.12 13.77 -2.02
N ARG A 36 -10.31 14.28 -2.39
CA ARG A 36 -11.37 14.69 -1.46
C ARG A 36 -10.86 15.68 -0.40
N THR A 37 -11.57 15.80 0.73
CA THR A 37 -11.28 16.79 1.78
C THR A 37 -11.80 16.31 3.12
N VAL A 38 -11.09 16.66 4.20
CA VAL A 38 -11.55 16.48 5.58
C VAL A 38 -12.10 17.79 6.18
N LEU A 39 -11.91 18.91 5.48
CA LEU A 39 -12.34 20.24 5.95
C LEU A 39 -13.84 20.46 5.80
N PHE A 40 -14.45 19.81 4.79
CA PHE A 40 -15.87 19.96 4.47
C PHE A 40 -16.53 18.59 4.39
N ARG A 41 -17.80 18.53 4.81
CA ARG A 41 -18.64 17.34 4.81
C ARG A 41 -19.69 17.44 3.72
N ASP A 42 -20.27 16.31 3.32
CA ASP A 42 -21.35 16.29 2.33
C ASP A 42 -22.55 17.15 2.76
N THR A 43 -22.80 17.25 4.07
CA THR A 43 -23.86 18.10 4.63
C THR A 43 -23.63 19.59 4.40
N ASP A 44 -22.38 20.04 4.20
CA ASP A 44 -22.07 21.44 3.94
C ASP A 44 -22.63 21.92 2.60
N THR A 45 -22.88 21.00 1.66
CA THR A 45 -23.55 21.34 0.38
C THR A 45 -24.96 21.88 0.56
N CYS A 46 -25.60 21.58 1.70
CA CYS A 46 -26.94 22.03 2.04
C CYS A 46 -26.95 23.32 2.89
N LYS A 47 -25.78 23.93 3.16
CA LYS A 47 -25.71 25.19 3.90
C LYS A 47 -26.38 26.31 3.11
N VAL A 48 -27.36 26.97 3.74
CA VAL A 48 -28.10 28.11 3.16
C VAL A 48 -27.22 29.37 3.11
N CYS A 49 -26.29 29.52 4.06
CA CYS A 49 -25.37 30.65 4.13
C CYS A 49 -23.96 30.16 4.48
N TRP A 50 -22.95 30.82 3.90
CA TRP A 50 -21.54 30.56 4.15
C TRP A 50 -20.91 31.77 4.84
N SER A 51 -20.07 31.53 5.84
CA SER A 51 -19.28 32.60 6.47
C SER A 51 -18.19 33.08 5.51
N LYS A 52 -17.64 34.27 5.78
CA LYS A 52 -16.50 34.79 5.00
C LYS A 52 -15.28 33.88 5.17
N GLU A 53 -15.10 33.34 6.37
CA GLU A 53 -14.02 32.43 6.74
C GLU A 53 -14.14 31.11 5.96
N ASP A 54 -15.34 30.54 5.87
CA ASP A 54 -15.58 29.29 5.13
C ASP A 54 -15.33 29.49 3.62
N LEU A 55 -15.78 30.62 3.06
CA LEU A 55 -15.53 30.97 1.66
C LEU A 55 -14.03 31.13 1.39
N ASN A 56 -13.30 31.82 2.27
CA ASN A 56 -11.86 31.98 2.16
C ASN A 56 -11.13 30.63 2.22
N LEU A 57 -11.54 29.74 3.12
CA LEU A 57 -10.97 28.39 3.23
C LEU A 57 -11.24 27.56 1.97
N LEU A 58 -12.45 27.63 1.43
CA LEU A 58 -12.83 26.91 0.21
C LEU A 58 -12.03 27.40 -1.00
N VAL A 59 -11.87 28.71 -1.15
CA VAL A 59 -11.04 29.31 -2.20
C VAL A 59 -9.57 28.91 -2.03
N ALA A 60 -9.02 29.02 -0.82
CA ALA A 60 -7.65 28.60 -0.53
C ALA A 60 -7.44 27.12 -0.88
N ARG A 61 -8.36 26.24 -0.46
CA ARG A 61 -8.29 24.81 -0.73
C ARG A 61 -8.36 24.48 -2.21
N ARG A 62 -9.18 25.23 -2.96
CA ARG A 62 -9.26 25.11 -4.43
C ARG A 62 -7.94 25.52 -5.09
N LEU A 63 -7.28 26.57 -4.63
CA LEU A 63 -6.01 27.02 -5.19
C LEU A 63 -4.89 26.03 -4.89
N VAL A 64 -4.82 25.50 -3.66
CA VAL A 64 -3.77 24.53 -3.30
C VAL A 64 -3.98 23.17 -3.98
N GLN A 65 -5.20 22.85 -4.42
CA GLN A 65 -5.46 21.66 -5.25
C GLN A 65 -4.60 21.64 -6.53
N ASP A 66 -4.25 22.79 -7.09
CA ASP A 66 -3.41 22.89 -8.29
C ASP A 66 -1.93 22.61 -8.02
N LEU A 67 -1.51 22.62 -6.75
CA LEU A 67 -0.17 22.24 -6.31
C LEU A 67 -0.02 20.72 -6.15
N ILE A 68 -1.11 19.95 -6.25
CA ILE A 68 -1.02 18.50 -6.16
C ILE A 68 -0.28 17.95 -7.40
N PRO A 69 0.75 17.11 -7.21
CA PRO A 69 1.43 16.46 -8.33
C PRO A 69 0.47 15.67 -9.21
N ARG A 70 0.56 15.88 -10.53
CA ARG A 70 -0.30 15.24 -11.52
C ARG A 70 0.28 13.94 -12.10
N LYS A 71 1.47 13.53 -11.66
CA LYS A 71 2.13 12.32 -12.14
C LYS A 71 2.37 11.39 -10.96
N ILE A 72 2.37 10.09 -11.24
CA ILE A 72 2.76 9.07 -10.26
C ILE A 72 4.17 9.41 -9.75
N PRO A 73 4.37 9.49 -8.43
CA PRO A 73 5.68 9.76 -7.88
C PRO A 73 6.62 8.60 -8.20
N ARG A 74 7.79 8.93 -8.75
CA ARG A 74 8.89 7.97 -9.00
C ARG A 74 10.14 8.32 -8.20
N ASP A 75 10.33 9.61 -7.94
CA ASP A 75 11.41 10.16 -7.13
C ASP A 75 10.82 10.68 -5.82
N PHE A 76 10.85 9.84 -4.80
CA PHE A 76 10.30 10.15 -3.48
C PHE A 76 11.12 11.20 -2.71
N PRO A 77 12.47 11.20 -2.78
CA PRO A 77 13.26 12.29 -2.22
C PRO A 77 12.86 13.66 -2.80
N ALA A 78 12.75 13.77 -4.13
CA ALA A 78 12.31 15.01 -4.77
C ALA A 78 10.87 15.39 -4.40
N LEU A 79 9.97 14.40 -4.28
CA LEU A 79 8.61 14.65 -3.81
C LEU A 79 8.60 15.22 -2.39
N TYR A 80 9.36 14.64 -1.47
CA TYR A 80 9.44 15.11 -0.08
C TYR A 80 9.92 16.55 -0.01
N THR A 81 11.02 16.88 -0.72
CA THR A 81 11.54 18.24 -0.82
C THR A 81 10.50 19.20 -1.40
N TYR A 82 9.83 18.82 -2.49
CA TYR A 82 8.77 19.62 -3.09
C TYR A 82 7.64 19.94 -2.10
N LEU A 83 7.14 18.94 -1.37
CA LEU A 83 6.05 19.15 -0.41
C LEU A 83 6.49 20.04 0.75
N LYS A 84 7.72 19.88 1.24
CA LYS A 84 8.30 20.77 2.25
C LYS A 84 8.40 22.20 1.74
N ASP A 85 8.93 22.40 0.54
CA ASP A 85 9.09 23.73 -0.06
C ASP A 85 7.75 24.44 -0.22
N VAL A 86 6.70 23.72 -0.62
CA VAL A 86 5.33 24.27 -0.70
C VAL A 86 4.87 24.76 0.68
N ILE A 87 5.04 23.94 1.73
CA ILE A 87 4.62 24.28 3.09
C ILE A 87 5.41 25.47 3.63
N GLU A 88 6.73 25.47 3.46
CA GLU A 88 7.61 26.55 3.92
C GLU A 88 7.30 27.86 3.16
N THR A 89 7.02 27.77 1.86
CA THR A 89 6.60 28.93 1.05
C THR A 89 5.26 29.49 1.54
N VAL A 90 4.27 28.64 1.82
CA VAL A 90 2.97 29.08 2.36
C VAL A 90 3.17 29.79 3.69
N LYS A 91 4.03 29.26 4.58
CA LYS A 91 4.37 29.91 5.86
C LYS A 91 5.04 31.26 5.67
N ALA A 92 6.01 31.35 4.77
CA ALA A 92 6.78 32.58 4.53
C ALA A 92 5.98 33.68 3.84
N LYS A 93 4.97 33.32 3.03
CA LYS A 93 4.20 34.26 2.21
C LYS A 93 2.83 34.61 2.77
N SER A 94 2.34 33.89 3.78
CA SER A 94 1.04 34.18 4.39
C SER A 94 1.18 35.16 5.54
N ASN A 95 0.31 36.18 5.56
CA ASN A 95 0.18 37.06 6.72
C ASN A 95 -0.41 36.29 7.92
N GLU A 96 -0.10 36.71 9.14
CA GLU A 96 -0.52 36.04 10.39
C GLU A 96 -2.02 35.72 10.43
N LYS A 97 -2.87 36.65 9.98
CA LYS A 97 -4.34 36.49 9.94
C LYS A 97 -4.83 35.39 9.00
N ASN A 98 -4.10 35.10 7.92
CA ASN A 98 -4.50 34.13 6.89
C ASN A 98 -3.69 32.83 6.95
N LEU A 99 -2.60 32.82 7.73
CA LEU A 99 -1.68 31.69 7.84
C LEU A 99 -2.40 30.40 8.23
N HIS A 100 -3.27 30.46 9.23
CA HIS A 100 -4.01 29.29 9.69
C HIS A 100 -4.91 28.71 8.58
N THR A 101 -5.70 29.56 7.91
CA THR A 101 -6.57 29.16 6.79
C THR A 101 -5.78 28.58 5.62
N MET A 102 -4.65 29.19 5.26
CA MET A 102 -3.79 28.69 4.18
C MET A 102 -3.13 27.34 4.55
N LEU A 103 -2.73 27.16 5.81
CA LEU A 103 -2.19 25.89 6.29
C LEU A 103 -3.25 24.78 6.33
N LEU A 104 -4.48 25.08 6.78
CA LEU A 104 -5.61 24.13 6.71
C LEU A 104 -5.82 23.65 5.27
N ALA A 105 -5.95 24.58 4.33
CA ALA A 105 -6.10 24.27 2.91
C ALA A 105 -4.93 23.46 2.34
N THR A 106 -3.70 23.81 2.73
CA THR A 106 -2.48 23.15 2.23
C THR A 106 -2.35 21.74 2.76
N TYR A 107 -2.51 21.54 4.06
CA TYR A 107 -2.40 20.23 4.68
C TYR A 107 -3.55 19.32 4.26
N ASP A 108 -4.76 19.84 4.03
CA ASP A 108 -5.86 19.02 3.53
C ASP A 108 -5.61 18.52 2.11
N ALA A 109 -5.10 19.39 1.22
CA ALA A 109 -4.79 19.00 -0.16
C ALA A 109 -3.60 18.04 -0.26
N LEU A 110 -2.47 18.40 0.34
CA LEU A 110 -1.25 17.61 0.26
C LEU A 110 -1.34 16.34 1.11
N GLY A 111 -2.00 16.42 2.27
CA GLY A 111 -2.27 15.27 3.13
C GLY A 111 -3.18 14.25 2.44
N GLY A 112 -4.24 14.71 1.78
CA GLY A 112 -5.08 13.83 0.96
C GLY A 112 -4.32 13.16 -0.18
N TYR A 113 -3.41 13.88 -0.85
CA TYR A 113 -2.54 13.30 -1.88
C TYR A 113 -1.58 12.25 -1.32
N LEU A 114 -0.92 12.56 -0.20
CA LEU A 114 -0.02 11.62 0.47
C LEU A 114 -0.77 10.35 0.89
N HIS A 115 -1.91 10.52 1.57
CA HIS A 115 -2.74 9.42 2.06
C HIS A 115 -3.27 8.54 0.92
N ALA A 116 -3.86 9.14 -0.11
CA ALA A 116 -4.56 8.38 -1.14
C ALA A 116 -3.62 7.79 -2.20
N ILE A 117 -2.48 8.43 -2.48
CA ILE A 117 -1.65 8.11 -3.65
C ILE A 117 -0.20 7.86 -3.26
N ALA A 118 0.47 8.82 -2.62
CA ALA A 118 1.93 8.73 -2.49
C ALA A 118 2.38 7.66 -1.49
N ILE A 119 1.74 7.56 -0.32
CA ILE A 119 2.11 6.62 0.74
C ILE A 119 1.92 5.16 0.32
N PRO A 120 0.79 4.75 -0.30
CA PRO A 120 0.66 3.36 -0.75
C PRO A 120 1.75 2.96 -1.76
N ILE A 121 2.08 3.84 -2.71
CA ILE A 121 3.13 3.60 -3.72
C ILE A 121 4.51 3.60 -3.07
N LEU A 122 4.74 4.48 -2.11
CA LEU A 122 5.97 4.54 -1.32
C LEU A 122 6.19 3.25 -0.51
N ASN A 123 5.16 2.77 0.21
CA ASN A 123 5.23 1.54 0.99
C ASN A 123 5.56 0.35 0.10
N GLU A 124 4.86 0.22 -1.02
CA GLU A 124 5.14 -0.80 -2.04
C GLU A 124 6.59 -0.73 -2.53
N ALA A 125 7.08 0.47 -2.87
CA ALA A 125 8.45 0.67 -3.32
C ALA A 125 9.49 0.37 -2.23
N PHE A 126 9.19 0.68 -0.96
CA PHE A 126 10.02 0.36 0.19
C PHE A 126 10.10 -1.16 0.43
N TYR A 127 8.97 -1.88 0.34
CA TYR A 127 8.93 -3.33 0.46
C TYR A 127 9.57 -4.06 -0.73
N ALA A 128 9.56 -3.42 -1.92
CA ALA A 128 10.35 -3.83 -3.08
C ALA A 128 11.86 -3.54 -2.94
N GLY A 129 12.26 -2.73 -1.96
CA GLY A 129 13.65 -2.31 -1.74
C GLY A 129 14.15 -1.28 -2.75
N ASN A 130 13.24 -0.51 -3.34
CA ASN A 130 13.52 0.56 -4.31
C ASN A 130 13.69 1.94 -3.64
N VAL A 131 13.26 2.07 -2.38
CA VAL A 131 13.34 3.32 -1.59
C VAL A 131 13.92 2.99 -0.22
N ASP A 132 14.69 3.91 0.33
CA ASP A 132 15.33 3.78 1.64
C ASP A 132 14.38 4.11 2.80
N PHE A 133 14.79 3.71 4.00
CA PHE A 133 14.02 3.94 5.23
C PHE A 133 13.86 5.43 5.54
N THR A 134 14.92 6.24 5.38
CA THR A 134 14.90 7.65 5.76
C THR A 134 13.88 8.42 4.94
N THR A 135 13.89 8.27 3.62
CA THR A 135 12.90 8.88 2.73
C THR A 135 11.48 8.44 3.10
N THR A 136 11.30 7.15 3.36
CA THR A 136 9.99 6.58 3.68
C THR A 136 9.45 7.13 5.00
N SER A 137 10.27 7.11 6.04
CA SER A 137 9.97 7.64 7.38
C SER A 137 9.63 9.13 7.35
N ASN A 138 10.39 9.92 6.57
CA ASN A 138 10.15 11.35 6.42
C ASN A 138 8.77 11.67 5.81
N LEU A 139 8.35 10.93 4.78
CA LEU A 139 7.03 11.12 4.16
C LEU A 139 5.88 10.67 5.08
N HIS A 140 6.04 9.57 5.81
CA HIS A 140 5.09 9.15 6.85
C HIS A 140 4.96 10.19 7.96
N THR A 141 6.10 10.70 8.45
CA THR A 141 6.14 11.76 9.47
C THR A 141 5.48 13.04 9.00
N LEU A 142 5.67 13.41 7.73
CA LEU A 142 5.02 14.56 7.11
C LEU A 142 3.49 14.39 7.07
N LEU A 143 3.00 13.22 6.63
CA LEU A 143 1.56 12.91 6.65
C LEU A 143 1.00 12.95 8.07
N GLY A 144 1.68 12.34 9.04
CA GLY A 144 1.28 12.36 10.46
C GLY A 144 1.19 13.78 11.01
N THR A 145 2.12 14.66 10.63
CA THR A 145 2.10 16.07 11.01
C THR A 145 0.87 16.80 10.43
N MET A 146 0.53 16.54 9.17
CA MET A 146 -0.65 17.11 8.52
C MET A 146 -1.95 16.60 9.16
N MET A 147 -2.04 15.30 9.42
CA MET A 147 -3.19 14.67 10.08
C MET A 147 -3.40 15.23 11.50
N ALA A 148 -2.33 15.35 12.29
CA ALA A 148 -2.39 15.90 13.64
C ALA A 148 -2.84 17.36 13.64
N PHE A 149 -2.33 18.19 12.72
CA PHE A 149 -2.76 19.59 12.60
C PHE A 149 -4.23 19.73 12.21
N LEU A 150 -4.73 18.86 11.34
CA LEU A 150 -6.12 18.87 10.88
C LEU A 150 -7.09 18.19 11.86
N GLY A 151 -6.57 17.47 12.87
CA GLY A 151 -7.39 16.67 13.78
C GLY A 151 -8.12 15.52 13.08
N THR A 152 -7.50 14.90 12.07
CA THR A 152 -8.09 13.82 11.27
C THR A 152 -7.26 12.54 11.35
N ASN A 153 -7.90 11.41 11.10
CA ASN A 153 -7.27 10.12 10.84
C ASN A 153 -7.23 9.76 9.34
N GLY A 154 -7.57 10.72 8.46
CA GLY A 154 -7.69 10.52 7.02
C GLY A 154 -9.11 10.18 6.54
N ASN A 155 -10.06 9.93 7.47
CA ASN A 155 -11.47 9.74 7.12
C ASN A 155 -12.04 11.03 6.52
N GLY A 156 -12.37 10.98 5.23
CA GLY A 156 -12.85 12.12 4.43
C GLY A 156 -12.01 12.34 3.17
N TRP A 157 -10.72 11.96 3.20
CA TRP A 157 -9.91 11.89 2.00
C TRP A 157 -10.31 10.72 1.10
N ALA A 158 -9.79 10.74 -0.13
CA ALA A 158 -9.94 9.62 -1.05
C ALA A 158 -9.34 8.33 -0.44
N PRO A 159 -9.96 7.17 -0.69
CA PRO A 159 -9.40 5.91 -0.24
C PRO A 159 -8.03 5.68 -0.90
N PRO A 160 -7.11 5.01 -0.20
CA PRO A 160 -5.80 4.67 -0.74
C PRO A 160 -5.88 3.85 -2.03
N CYS A 161 -4.95 4.12 -2.94
CA CYS A 161 -4.86 3.41 -4.20
C CYS A 161 -4.59 1.91 -4.02
N ASP A 162 -5.25 1.07 -4.82
CA ASP A 162 -5.06 -0.38 -4.80
C ASP A 162 -3.74 -0.76 -5.50
N MET A 163 -2.74 -1.11 -4.70
CA MET A 163 -1.41 -1.50 -5.19
C MET A 163 -1.40 -2.86 -5.88
N ARG A 164 -2.43 -3.72 -5.70
CA ARG A 164 -2.48 -5.06 -6.31
C ARG A 164 -2.44 -5.04 -7.83
N ARG A 165 -2.78 -3.90 -8.44
CA ARG A 165 -2.88 -3.72 -9.89
C ARG A 165 -1.67 -3.01 -10.50
N ILE A 166 -0.75 -2.51 -9.68
CA ILE A 166 0.41 -1.75 -10.13
C ILE A 166 1.63 -2.67 -10.07
N PRO A 167 2.21 -3.08 -11.20
CA PRO A 167 3.36 -3.97 -11.19
C PRO A 167 4.59 -3.24 -10.67
N THR A 168 5.08 -3.67 -9.52
CA THR A 168 6.32 -3.15 -8.93
C THR A 168 7.51 -3.92 -9.46
N LYS A 169 8.52 -3.22 -9.99
CA LYS A 169 9.77 -3.85 -10.39
C LYS A 169 10.56 -4.18 -9.13
N VAL A 170 10.88 -5.45 -8.94
CA VAL A 170 11.67 -5.93 -7.81
C VAL A 170 12.99 -6.50 -8.32
N ALA A 171 14.11 -6.10 -7.71
CA ALA A 171 15.41 -6.69 -8.01
C ALA A 171 15.74 -7.79 -6.99
N ALA A 172 16.27 -8.91 -7.45
CA ALA A 172 16.74 -9.97 -6.57
C ALA A 172 17.84 -9.48 -5.60
N LEU A 173 18.01 -10.17 -4.48
CA LEU A 173 19.04 -9.91 -3.50
C LEU A 173 20.41 -10.38 -4.04
N PRO A 174 21.46 -9.55 -3.95
CA PRO A 174 22.80 -9.96 -4.29
C PRO A 174 23.35 -10.85 -3.17
N ILE A 175 23.13 -12.16 -3.27
CA ILE A 175 23.73 -13.12 -2.34
C ILE A 175 25.19 -13.30 -2.73
N ARG A 176 26.07 -12.45 -2.18
CA ARG A 176 27.52 -12.65 -2.28
C ARG A 176 27.92 -13.76 -1.31
N MET A 177 28.51 -14.81 -1.85
CA MET A 177 29.10 -15.90 -1.08
C MET A 177 30.43 -15.41 -0.50
N CYS A 178 30.48 -15.24 0.82
CA CYS A 178 31.70 -14.99 1.59
C CYS A 178 32.06 -16.26 2.38
N LYS A 179 33.14 -16.24 3.18
CA LYS A 179 33.56 -17.40 3.98
C LYS A 179 32.39 -17.96 4.81
N THR A 180 32.10 -19.24 4.66
CA THR A 180 30.90 -19.92 5.17
C THR A 180 30.88 -20.11 6.68
N VAL A 181 32.05 -20.17 7.32
CA VAL A 181 32.21 -20.48 8.75
C VAL A 181 31.56 -19.41 9.63
N GLU A 182 31.77 -18.12 9.32
CA GLU A 182 31.24 -17.00 10.09
C GLU A 182 29.70 -16.87 10.01
N ALA A 183 29.07 -17.39 8.95
CA ALA A 183 27.63 -17.26 8.77
C ALA A 183 26.82 -18.25 9.61
N CYS A 184 27.35 -19.47 9.83
CA CYS A 184 26.66 -20.48 10.63
C CYS A 184 26.76 -20.22 12.13
N ASP A 185 27.79 -19.50 12.58
CA ASP A 185 27.98 -19.18 13.99
C ASP A 185 26.86 -18.31 14.58
N ALA A 186 26.12 -17.59 13.73
CA ALA A 186 24.98 -16.78 14.14
C ALA A 186 23.74 -17.61 14.53
N PHE A 187 23.67 -18.90 14.19
CA PHE A 187 22.50 -19.75 14.39
C PHE A 187 22.72 -20.81 15.48
N VAL A 188 21.70 -21.08 16.28
CA VAL A 188 21.66 -22.28 17.13
C VAL A 188 21.31 -23.48 16.23
N ILE A 189 22.33 -24.20 15.75
CA ILE A 189 22.13 -25.37 14.90
C ILE A 189 22.03 -26.61 15.79
N ASN A 190 20.85 -27.25 15.80
CA ASN A 190 20.66 -28.54 16.48
C ASN A 190 21.36 -29.65 15.67
N ASN A 191 22.65 -29.85 15.93
CA ASN A 191 23.42 -30.91 15.31
C ASN A 191 23.19 -32.23 16.04
N ARG A 192 22.01 -32.85 15.87
CA ARG A 192 21.70 -34.18 16.46
C ARG A 192 22.48 -35.35 15.83
N SER A 193 23.59 -35.10 15.15
CA SER A 193 24.36 -36.11 14.41
C SER A 193 25.85 -36.18 14.78
N SER A 194 26.28 -35.65 15.93
CA SER A 194 27.68 -35.78 16.37
C SER A 194 27.83 -35.84 17.89
N SER A 195 27.15 -36.78 18.54
CA SER A 195 27.50 -37.21 19.91
C SER A 195 27.42 -38.74 20.00
N SER A 196 28.26 -39.40 19.21
CA SER A 196 28.70 -40.77 19.47
C SER A 196 29.81 -40.71 20.53
N SER A 197 29.46 -40.45 21.78
CA SER A 197 30.34 -40.74 22.92
C SER A 197 29.52 -40.92 24.18
N VAL A 198 29.20 -42.20 24.44
CA VAL A 198 29.21 -42.88 25.74
C VAL A 198 28.57 -42.15 26.93
N GLY A 199 27.46 -42.69 27.43
CA GLY A 199 26.96 -42.39 28.77
C GLY A 199 25.47 -42.69 28.91
N SER A 200 25.16 -43.83 29.50
CA SER A 200 23.85 -44.36 29.88
C SER A 200 22.97 -43.38 30.67
N ASP A 201 21.66 -43.34 30.40
CA ASP A 201 20.66 -43.99 31.26
C ASP A 201 19.24 -43.86 30.65
N GLU A 202 18.52 -44.97 30.76
CA GLU A 202 17.14 -45.18 30.33
C GLU A 202 16.16 -44.24 31.03
N CYS A 203 15.16 -43.73 30.29
CA CYS A 203 13.77 -43.64 30.76
C CYS A 203 12.80 -43.38 29.58
N GLU A 204 11.83 -44.30 29.48
CA GLU A 204 10.49 -44.19 28.88
C GLU A 204 10.31 -44.27 27.34
N PRO A 205 9.55 -45.27 26.85
CA PRO A 205 9.12 -45.41 25.47
C PRO A 205 7.69 -44.86 25.24
N GLY A 206 7.45 -44.24 24.08
CA GLY A 206 6.10 -44.22 23.50
C GLY A 206 5.54 -42.86 23.12
N SER A 207 5.99 -42.30 22.00
CA SER A 207 5.03 -41.82 20.98
C SER A 207 5.76 -41.70 19.64
N SER A 208 5.40 -42.60 18.75
CA SER A 208 5.79 -42.61 17.35
C SER A 208 5.15 -41.43 16.62
N SER A 209 5.82 -40.28 16.61
CA SER A 209 5.76 -39.33 15.51
C SER A 209 7.15 -39.33 14.89
N GLY A 210 7.28 -39.88 13.69
CA GLY A 210 8.55 -39.91 12.95
C GLY A 210 9.18 -38.52 12.90
N PRO A 211 10.52 -38.42 12.80
CA PRO A 211 11.19 -37.12 12.81
C PRO A 211 10.68 -36.33 11.61
N SER A 212 9.80 -35.38 11.88
CA SER A 212 9.57 -34.24 10.99
C SER A 212 10.96 -33.72 10.66
N GLN A 213 11.30 -33.70 9.38
CA GLN A 213 12.54 -33.10 8.88
C GLN A 213 12.46 -31.59 9.14
N GLU A 214 12.62 -31.21 10.39
CA GLU A 214 12.78 -29.83 10.82
C GLU A 214 14.00 -29.28 10.10
N SER A 215 13.81 -28.17 9.40
CA SER A 215 14.94 -27.47 8.80
C SER A 215 15.91 -27.12 9.92
N LYS A 216 17.17 -27.52 9.77
CA LYS A 216 18.24 -27.25 10.74
C LYS A 216 18.37 -25.76 11.11
N ILE A 217 17.94 -24.86 10.21
CA ILE A 217 17.73 -23.44 10.48
C ILE A 217 16.22 -23.20 10.59
N GLN A 218 15.79 -22.65 11.73
CA GLN A 218 14.38 -22.33 12.02
C GLN A 218 13.96 -21.03 11.32
N ILE A 219 12.70 -20.92 10.91
CA ILE A 219 12.13 -19.70 10.29
C ILE A 219 11.72 -18.65 11.34
N PRO A 220 11.69 -17.35 10.98
CA PRO A 220 11.14 -16.31 11.85
C PRO A 220 9.64 -16.51 12.13
N PHE A 221 9.17 -15.95 13.25
CA PHE A 221 7.74 -15.89 13.59
C PHE A 221 7.37 -14.53 14.20
N LEU A 222 6.08 -14.19 14.11
CA LEU A 222 5.53 -12.94 14.64
C LEU A 222 4.93 -13.17 16.02
N ASP A 223 4.85 -12.10 16.83
CA ASP A 223 4.16 -12.11 18.11
C ASP A 223 2.64 -12.31 17.97
N ASP A 224 2.04 -11.70 16.94
CA ASP A 224 0.65 -11.86 16.53
C ASP A 224 0.55 -11.91 15.00
N ASN A 225 -0.29 -12.79 14.45
CA ASN A 225 -0.54 -12.88 13.01
C ASN A 225 -1.57 -11.86 12.51
N ALA A 226 -2.38 -11.27 13.39
CA ALA A 226 -3.39 -10.28 13.01
C ALA A 226 -2.84 -8.85 13.13
N TYR A 227 -2.11 -8.56 14.20
CA TYR A 227 -1.59 -7.22 14.49
C TYR A 227 -0.13 -7.26 14.97
N PRO A 228 0.80 -7.71 14.11
CA PRO A 228 2.18 -7.94 14.54
C PRO A 228 2.83 -6.65 15.05
N SER A 229 3.56 -6.74 16.15
CA SER A 229 4.33 -5.63 16.72
C SER A 229 5.81 -5.96 16.81
N ALA A 230 6.14 -7.24 16.92
CA ALA A 230 7.49 -7.75 17.02
C ALA A 230 7.69 -8.99 16.16
N ILE A 231 8.95 -9.26 15.84
CA ILE A 231 9.38 -10.46 15.12
C ILE A 231 10.49 -11.14 15.91
N ALA A 232 10.34 -12.45 16.10
CA ALA A 232 11.37 -13.32 16.60
C ALA A 232 12.15 -13.91 15.42
N VAL A 233 13.43 -13.57 15.32
CA VAL A 233 14.36 -14.05 14.31
C VAL A 233 15.32 -15.05 14.99
N PRO A 234 15.45 -16.29 14.49
CA PRO A 234 16.24 -17.35 15.15
C PRO A 234 17.77 -17.15 15.10
N LEU A 235 18.26 -16.06 15.68
CA LEU A 235 19.68 -15.75 15.86
C LEU A 235 20.09 -16.04 17.31
N LYS A 236 21.37 -16.40 17.52
CA LYS A 236 21.93 -16.56 18.88
C LYS A 236 21.85 -15.27 19.69
N GLU A 237 22.14 -14.16 19.03
CA GLU A 237 22.15 -12.83 19.61
C GLU A 237 20.96 -12.04 19.10
N HIS A 238 20.32 -11.28 19.99
CA HIS A 238 19.22 -10.37 19.67
C HIS A 238 18.09 -11.04 18.86
N PRO A 239 17.41 -12.06 19.40
CA PRO A 239 16.40 -12.78 18.64
C PRO A 239 15.09 -11.99 18.44
N LEU A 240 14.85 -10.91 19.19
CA LEU A 240 13.56 -10.20 19.17
C LEU A 240 13.74 -8.76 18.67
N PHE A 241 12.94 -8.38 17.68
CA PHE A 241 12.95 -7.03 17.10
C PHE A 241 11.55 -6.43 17.07
N SER A 242 11.43 -5.13 17.39
CA SER A 242 10.20 -4.38 17.12
C SER A 242 10.09 -4.08 15.62
N LEU A 243 8.99 -4.48 14.99
CA LEU A 243 8.79 -4.29 13.54
C LEU A 243 8.68 -2.81 13.13
N MET A 244 8.40 -1.93 14.08
CA MET A 244 8.26 -0.48 13.88
C MET A 244 9.57 0.29 14.07
N SER A 245 10.62 -0.38 14.56
CA SER A 245 11.89 0.26 14.88
C SER A 245 12.81 0.33 13.67
N GLU A 246 13.63 1.38 13.60
CA GLU A 246 14.72 1.52 12.63
C GLU A 246 15.73 0.36 12.72
N CYS A 247 15.96 -0.18 13.91
CA CYS A 247 16.88 -1.31 14.11
C CYS A 247 16.42 -2.59 13.37
N ALA A 248 15.12 -2.73 13.13
CA ALA A 248 14.55 -3.88 12.44
C ALA A 248 14.54 -3.73 10.91
N VAL A 249 14.96 -2.58 10.36
CA VAL A 249 14.90 -2.33 8.92
C VAL A 249 15.58 -3.44 8.13
N ASN A 250 14.83 -4.04 7.21
CA ASN A 250 15.26 -5.16 6.36
C ASN A 250 15.73 -6.39 7.17
N ILE A 251 15.21 -6.65 8.37
CA ILE A 251 15.69 -7.76 9.21
C ILE A 251 15.49 -9.12 8.54
N VAL A 252 14.37 -9.33 7.85
CA VAL A 252 14.09 -10.59 7.16
C VAL A 252 15.04 -10.82 5.96
N PRO A 253 15.27 -9.85 5.04
CA PRO A 253 16.32 -9.96 4.03
C PRO A 253 17.72 -10.22 4.61
N LYS A 254 18.11 -9.53 5.71
CA LYS A 254 19.40 -9.75 6.38
C LYS A 254 19.53 -11.18 6.89
N TYR A 255 18.49 -11.66 7.58
CA TYR A 255 18.40 -13.04 8.04
C TYR A 255 18.47 -14.04 6.88
N TYR A 256 17.74 -13.80 5.78
CA TYR A 256 17.76 -14.69 4.61
C TYR A 256 19.16 -14.79 3.98
N ILE A 257 19.86 -13.67 3.81
CA ILE A 257 21.23 -13.66 3.30
C ILE A 257 22.15 -14.48 4.21
N LEU A 258 22.02 -14.31 5.52
CA LEU A 258 22.83 -15.03 6.51
C LEU A 258 22.53 -16.54 6.50
N ALA A 259 21.25 -16.92 6.45
CA ALA A 259 20.82 -18.31 6.37
C ALA A 259 21.31 -18.96 5.07
N MET A 260 21.15 -18.30 3.92
CA MET A 260 21.63 -18.82 2.64
C MET A 260 23.16 -18.96 2.59
N ARG A 261 23.91 -18.09 3.27
CA ARG A 261 25.37 -18.25 3.41
C ARG A 261 25.73 -19.46 4.27
N CYS A 262 25.04 -19.67 5.38
CA CYS A 262 25.26 -20.85 6.21
C CYS A 262 24.90 -22.15 5.47
N LEU A 263 23.76 -22.16 4.76
CA LEU A 263 23.29 -23.31 3.97
C LEU A 263 24.20 -23.65 2.78
N SER A 264 25.06 -22.72 2.34
CA SER A 264 26.11 -23.00 1.35
C SER A 264 27.29 -23.79 1.93
N SER A 265 27.34 -24.02 3.24
CA SER A 265 28.37 -24.85 3.88
C SER A 265 28.21 -26.33 3.47
N PRO A 266 29.31 -27.09 3.32
CA PRO A 266 29.27 -28.53 3.00
C PRO A 266 28.44 -29.39 3.97
N SER A 267 28.16 -28.89 5.19
CA SER A 267 27.34 -29.56 6.19
C SER A 267 25.85 -29.65 5.86
N TYR A 268 25.42 -28.98 4.78
CA TYR A 268 24.02 -28.93 4.34
C TYR A 268 23.86 -29.54 2.95
N SER A 269 22.76 -30.27 2.79
CA SER A 269 22.38 -30.85 1.51
C SER A 269 21.52 -29.90 0.68
N ASN A 270 21.42 -30.13 -0.63
CA ASN A 270 20.46 -29.41 -1.48
C ASN A 270 19.01 -29.56 -1.00
N LYS A 271 18.66 -30.68 -0.35
CA LYS A 271 17.32 -30.88 0.23
C LYS A 271 17.06 -29.90 1.38
N ASP A 272 18.07 -29.60 2.20
CA ASP A 272 17.96 -28.64 3.30
C ASP A 272 17.72 -27.22 2.77
N ILE A 273 18.44 -26.84 1.71
CA ILE A 273 18.27 -25.54 1.04
C ILE A 273 16.84 -25.40 0.50
N ILE A 274 16.35 -26.39 -0.23
CA ILE A 274 15.00 -26.37 -0.81
C ILE A 274 13.93 -26.32 0.30
N ASN A 275 14.10 -27.15 1.35
CA ASN A 275 13.13 -27.21 2.44
C ASN A 275 13.03 -25.87 3.20
N PHE A 276 14.18 -25.26 3.52
CA PHE A 276 14.23 -23.95 4.16
C PHE A 276 13.55 -22.87 3.30
N ASN A 277 13.90 -22.76 2.02
CA ASN A 277 13.33 -21.74 1.13
C ASN A 277 11.82 -21.91 0.97
N ARG A 278 11.32 -23.15 0.83
CA ARG A 278 9.89 -23.44 0.74
C ARG A 278 9.14 -23.02 2.01
N GLN A 279 9.67 -23.34 3.19
CA GLN A 279 9.07 -22.97 4.47
C GLN A 279 9.05 -21.45 4.65
N LEU A 280 10.18 -20.79 4.38
CA LEU A 280 10.28 -19.33 4.50
C LEU A 280 9.36 -18.63 3.50
N HIS A 281 9.32 -19.08 2.24
CA HIS A 281 8.41 -18.57 1.23
C HIS A 281 6.95 -18.67 1.69
N ARG A 282 6.53 -19.85 2.18
CA ARG A 282 5.17 -20.06 2.67
C ARG A 282 4.83 -19.12 3.82
N TRP A 283 5.74 -18.93 4.77
CA TRP A 283 5.57 -17.97 5.87
C TRP A 283 5.46 -16.52 5.38
N ILE A 284 6.32 -16.09 4.44
CA ILE A 284 6.25 -14.73 3.89
C ILE A 284 4.88 -14.48 3.25
N ILE A 285 4.43 -15.38 2.38
CA ILE A 285 3.16 -15.19 1.64
C ILE A 285 1.94 -15.27 2.57
N ALA A 286 1.92 -16.23 3.50
CA ALA A 286 0.76 -16.44 4.36
C ALA A 286 0.66 -15.43 5.51
N THR A 287 1.81 -14.98 6.05
CA THR A 287 1.85 -14.20 7.29
C THR A 287 2.32 -12.77 7.05
N VAL A 288 3.31 -12.51 6.19
CA VAL A 288 3.89 -11.16 6.04
C VAL A 288 3.16 -10.33 4.99
N VAL A 289 2.90 -10.90 3.80
CA VAL A 289 2.27 -10.19 2.67
C VAL A 289 0.94 -9.51 3.01
N PRO A 290 0.03 -10.11 3.80
CA PRO A 290 -1.22 -9.45 4.19
C PRO A 290 -1.04 -8.07 4.83
N HIS A 291 0.07 -7.87 5.55
CA HIS A 291 0.36 -6.64 6.28
C HIS A 291 1.07 -5.56 5.45
N LEU A 292 1.59 -5.90 4.25
CA LEU A 292 2.37 -4.95 3.44
C LEU A 292 1.52 -3.84 2.80
N HIS A 293 0.20 -4.06 2.71
CA HIS A 293 -0.74 -3.13 2.09
C HIS A 293 -1.63 -2.42 3.11
N GLU A 294 -1.37 -2.58 4.41
CA GLU A 294 -2.06 -1.85 5.46
C GLU A 294 -1.64 -0.37 5.42
N ILE A 295 -2.62 0.53 5.39
CA ILE A 295 -2.36 1.98 5.38
C ILE A 295 -2.14 2.51 6.80
N GLU A 296 -2.85 1.96 7.78
CA GLU A 296 -2.78 2.41 9.17
C GLU A 296 -1.42 2.13 9.82
N ARG A 297 -0.70 1.12 9.33
CA ARG A 297 0.55 0.68 9.93
C ARG A 297 1.59 0.37 8.87
N TRP A 298 2.70 1.08 8.95
CA TRP A 298 3.89 0.81 8.15
C TRP A 298 4.90 0.00 8.96
N TYR A 299 5.41 -1.08 8.39
CA TYR A 299 6.33 -2.02 9.03
C TYR A 299 7.76 -1.93 8.46
N PRO A 300 8.63 -1.06 9.00
CA PRO A 300 10.06 -1.00 8.64
C PRO A 300 10.76 -2.37 8.66
N GLY A 301 10.38 -3.24 9.59
CA GLY A 301 10.89 -4.61 9.75
C GLY A 301 10.83 -5.46 8.48
N PHE A 302 9.76 -5.26 7.68
CA PHE A 302 9.54 -5.99 6.44
C PHE A 302 10.14 -5.30 5.20
N GLY A 303 10.93 -4.24 5.37
CA GLY A 303 11.61 -3.57 4.26
C GLY A 303 12.32 -4.55 3.33
N SER A 304 12.27 -4.28 2.03
CA SER A 304 12.88 -5.12 0.98
C SER A 304 12.45 -6.60 0.96
N ILE A 305 11.39 -7.00 1.66
CA ILE A 305 10.96 -8.41 1.74
C ILE A 305 10.64 -9.02 0.37
N MET A 306 10.11 -8.24 -0.56
CA MET A 306 9.78 -8.74 -1.90
C MET A 306 11.03 -9.19 -2.65
N ARG A 307 12.21 -8.63 -2.35
CA ARG A 307 13.47 -9.07 -2.96
C ARG A 307 13.85 -10.48 -2.55
N VAL A 308 13.46 -10.92 -1.34
CA VAL A 308 13.64 -12.31 -0.88
C VAL A 308 12.81 -13.24 -1.77
N VAL A 309 11.53 -12.93 -1.93
CA VAL A 309 10.60 -13.70 -2.78
C VAL A 309 11.08 -13.75 -4.23
N GLU A 310 11.49 -12.61 -4.79
CA GLU A 310 12.03 -12.54 -6.15
C GLU A 310 13.30 -13.39 -6.31
N THR A 311 14.18 -13.40 -5.31
CA THR A 311 15.38 -14.25 -5.32
C THR A 311 15.04 -15.73 -5.31
N MET A 312 14.02 -16.13 -4.53
CA MET A 312 13.53 -17.51 -4.51
C MET A 312 12.91 -17.89 -5.85
N ASN A 313 12.10 -17.01 -6.46
CA ASN A 313 11.47 -17.23 -7.76
C ASN A 313 12.51 -17.44 -8.86
N GLN A 314 13.49 -16.54 -8.97
CA GLN A 314 14.55 -16.62 -10.00
C GLN A 314 15.41 -17.88 -9.88
N ARG A 315 15.54 -18.42 -8.66
CA ARG A 315 16.33 -19.64 -8.40
C ARG A 315 15.50 -20.93 -8.42
N GLY A 316 14.19 -20.85 -8.67
CA GLY A 316 13.29 -22.02 -8.64
C GLY A 316 13.13 -22.62 -7.23
N LEU A 317 13.28 -21.81 -6.19
CA LEU A 317 13.20 -22.22 -4.77
C LEU A 317 11.90 -21.81 -4.07
N ALA A 318 11.00 -21.13 -4.79
CA ALA A 318 9.70 -20.72 -4.27
C ALA A 318 8.71 -21.89 -4.16
N SER A 319 7.78 -21.82 -3.20
CA SER A 319 6.70 -22.80 -3.09
C SER A 319 5.70 -22.60 -4.22
N THR A 320 5.38 -23.68 -4.95
CA THR A 320 4.38 -23.68 -6.03
C THR A 320 2.95 -23.95 -5.55
N GLU A 321 2.75 -24.14 -4.24
CA GLU A 321 1.42 -24.32 -3.67
C GLU A 321 0.59 -23.03 -3.84
N ILE A 322 -0.56 -23.15 -4.51
CA ILE A 322 -1.53 -22.05 -4.65
C ILE A 322 -2.10 -21.75 -3.25
N ILE A 323 -1.50 -20.79 -2.57
CA ILE A 323 -2.02 -20.27 -1.30
C ILE A 323 -3.26 -19.46 -1.64
N LYS A 324 -4.45 -20.01 -1.35
CA LYS A 324 -5.70 -19.24 -1.36
C LYS A 324 -5.61 -18.22 -0.22
N ILE A 325 -5.28 -16.98 -0.56
CA ILE A 325 -5.36 -15.86 0.38
C ILE A 325 -6.86 -15.55 0.54
N ASP A 326 -7.50 -16.20 1.51
CA ASP A 326 -8.86 -15.82 1.92
C ASP A 326 -8.77 -14.44 2.55
N THR A 327 -9.02 -13.42 1.72
CA THR A 327 -9.15 -12.04 2.15
C THR A 327 -10.50 -11.94 2.84
N LYS A 328 -10.55 -12.33 4.12
CA LYS A 328 -11.79 -12.21 4.90
C LYS A 328 -11.98 -10.73 5.22
N GLU A 329 -12.83 -10.10 4.42
CA GLU A 329 -13.42 -8.80 4.72
C GLU A 329 -13.93 -8.84 6.16
N SER A 330 -13.33 -8.00 7.01
CA SER A 330 -13.64 -7.90 8.43
C SER A 330 -15.01 -7.24 8.63
N ASN A 331 -16.08 -7.98 8.33
CA ASN A 331 -17.37 -7.75 8.95
C ASN A 331 -17.34 -8.46 10.32
N ARG A 332 -16.85 -7.72 11.33
CA ARG A 332 -16.90 -8.10 12.74
C ARG A 332 -18.35 -8.34 13.17
N SER A 333 -18.76 -9.60 13.27
CA SER A 333 -19.62 -10.05 14.36
C SER A 333 -18.75 -10.88 15.30
N VAL A 334 -18.38 -10.26 16.41
CA VAL A 334 -17.64 -10.88 17.52
C VAL A 334 -18.45 -12.06 18.06
N CYS A 335 -17.91 -13.27 17.97
CA CYS A 335 -18.35 -14.41 18.76
C CYS A 335 -17.32 -14.61 19.87
N ILE A 336 -17.74 -14.36 21.11
CA ILE A 336 -17.00 -14.74 22.31
C ILE A 336 -17.50 -16.14 22.67
N ASP A 337 -16.64 -17.14 22.57
CA ASP A 337 -16.89 -18.47 23.14
C ASP A 337 -16.53 -18.44 24.63
N LEU A 338 -17.55 -18.55 25.49
CA LEU A 338 -17.40 -18.92 26.90
C LEU A 338 -17.89 -20.38 27.11
N PRO A 339 -17.34 -21.09 28.11
CA PRO A 339 -17.49 -22.53 28.28
C PRO A 339 -18.88 -22.98 28.78
N PRO A 340 -19.26 -24.25 28.56
CA PRO A 340 -20.62 -24.72 28.72
C PRO A 340 -20.89 -25.07 30.19
N SER A 341 -21.77 -24.32 30.85
CA SER A 341 -22.41 -24.79 32.07
C SER A 341 -23.82 -24.24 32.26
N SER A 342 -24.71 -25.13 32.69
CA SER A 342 -26.07 -24.90 33.18
C SER A 342 -27.13 -24.51 32.14
N VAL A 343 -27.83 -25.53 31.64
CA VAL A 343 -29.16 -25.39 31.04
C VAL A 343 -30.11 -24.97 32.17
N CYS A 344 -30.39 -23.67 32.29
CA CYS A 344 -31.53 -23.21 33.08
C CYS A 344 -32.74 -23.10 32.16
N SER A 345 -33.77 -23.87 32.52
CA SER A 345 -35.15 -23.77 32.04
C SER A 345 -35.70 -22.37 32.35
N TRP A 346 -35.73 -21.47 31.37
CA TRP A 346 -36.47 -20.22 31.44
C TRP A 346 -37.71 -20.31 30.54
N SER A 347 -38.85 -20.07 31.17
CA SER A 347 -40.21 -20.25 30.71
C SER A 347 -40.54 -19.60 29.36
N PHE A 348 -41.33 -20.31 28.56
CA PHE A 348 -41.80 -20.04 27.19
C PHE A 348 -42.65 -18.75 26.96
N ASN A 349 -42.56 -17.71 27.80
CA ASN A 349 -43.44 -16.53 27.70
C ASN A 349 -42.87 -15.32 26.93
N VAL A 350 -41.66 -15.41 26.35
CA VAL A 350 -41.01 -14.27 25.67
C VAL A 350 -41.28 -14.25 24.15
N VAL A 351 -41.64 -15.39 23.56
CA VAL A 351 -41.85 -15.54 22.11
C VAL A 351 -42.97 -14.63 21.56
N PRO A 352 -44.14 -14.46 22.22
CA PRO A 352 -45.19 -13.57 21.70
C PRO A 352 -44.76 -12.10 21.66
N TRP A 353 -43.97 -11.66 22.65
CA TRP A 353 -43.47 -10.28 22.72
C TRP A 353 -42.43 -9.98 21.65
N LEU A 354 -41.57 -10.96 21.30
CA LEU A 354 -40.64 -10.83 20.19
C LEU A 354 -41.36 -10.71 18.83
N ILE A 355 -42.46 -11.44 18.64
CA ILE A 355 -43.27 -11.34 17.41
C ILE A 355 -43.94 -9.97 17.31
N ILE A 356 -44.51 -9.45 18.40
CA ILE A 356 -45.11 -8.10 18.42
C ILE A 356 -44.05 -7.03 18.14
N ALA A 357 -42.87 -7.12 18.76
CA ALA A 357 -41.77 -6.19 18.51
C ALA A 357 -41.31 -6.21 17.05
N ALA A 358 -41.22 -7.40 16.43
CA ALA A 358 -40.87 -7.53 15.02
C ALA A 358 -41.92 -6.88 14.09
N ILE A 359 -43.21 -7.04 14.37
CA ILE A 359 -44.30 -6.43 13.58
C ILE A 359 -44.23 -4.89 13.66
N VAL A 360 -44.01 -4.33 14.85
CA VAL A 360 -43.87 -2.87 15.03
C VAL A 360 -42.65 -2.33 14.28
N LEU A 361 -41.53 -3.06 14.30
CA LEU A 361 -40.32 -2.69 13.58
C LEU A 361 -40.55 -2.67 12.06
N ILE A 362 -41.24 -3.69 11.52
CA ILE A 362 -41.58 -3.75 10.09
C ILE A 362 -42.52 -2.59 9.71
N ALA A 363 -43.53 -2.29 10.53
CA ALA A 363 -44.44 -1.17 10.28
C ALA A 363 -43.70 0.19 10.25
N LEU A 364 -42.73 0.40 11.15
CA LEU A 364 -41.88 1.59 11.16
C LEU A 364 -41.00 1.68 9.90
N ILE A 365 -40.41 0.56 9.46
CA ILE A 365 -39.62 0.52 8.23
C ILE A 365 -40.49 0.89 7.02
N ILE A 366 -41.70 0.32 6.92
CA ILE A 366 -42.65 0.64 5.85
C ILE A 366 -43.02 2.13 5.88
N ALA A 367 -43.31 2.70 7.05
CA ALA A 367 -43.63 4.11 7.19
C ALA A 367 -42.46 5.01 6.74
N ILE A 368 -41.23 4.70 7.15
CA ILE A 368 -40.01 5.42 6.75
C ILE A 368 -39.80 5.30 5.23
N CYS A 369 -40.00 4.12 4.66
CA CYS A 369 -39.94 3.89 3.21
C CYS A 369 -40.99 4.70 2.46
N CYS A 370 -42.22 4.77 2.97
CA CYS A 370 -43.30 5.57 2.38
C CYS A 370 -42.97 7.07 2.42
N VAL A 371 -42.47 7.57 3.56
CA VAL A 371 -42.05 8.98 3.70
C VAL A 371 -40.89 9.29 2.76
N ARG A 372 -39.89 8.41 2.66
CA ARG A 372 -38.78 8.58 1.70
C ARG A 372 -39.24 8.54 0.24
N CYS A 373 -40.18 7.65 -0.10
CA CYS A 373 -40.77 7.63 -1.44
C CYS A 373 -41.55 8.91 -1.73
N CYS A 374 -42.31 9.43 -0.76
CA CYS A 374 -43.02 10.71 -0.91
C CYS A 374 -42.05 11.88 -1.09
N ILE A 375 -40.99 11.96 -0.29
CA ILE A 375 -39.95 12.99 -0.40
C ILE A 375 -39.23 12.89 -1.76
N ASN A 376 -38.91 11.68 -2.22
CA ASN A 376 -38.28 11.47 -3.52
C ASN A 376 -39.22 11.77 -4.69
N CYS A 377 -40.52 11.48 -4.58
CA CYS A 377 -41.50 11.87 -5.60
C CYS A 377 -41.65 13.40 -5.67
N ILE A 378 -41.65 14.09 -4.53
CA ILE A 378 -41.68 15.56 -4.47
C ILE A 378 -40.38 16.15 -5.04
N ARG A 379 -39.21 15.55 -4.77
CA ARG A 379 -37.92 15.97 -5.33
C ARG A 379 -37.80 15.71 -6.84
N SER A 380 -38.24 14.55 -7.31
CA SER A 380 -38.22 14.18 -8.74
C SER A 380 -39.12 15.11 -9.56
N ARG A 381 -40.25 15.57 -9.00
CA ARG A 381 -41.10 16.57 -9.66
C ARG A 381 -40.44 17.95 -9.79
N ARG A 382 -39.35 18.23 -9.05
CA ARG A 382 -38.52 19.44 -9.16
C ARG A 382 -37.28 19.28 -10.05
N SER A 383 -36.89 18.06 -10.43
CA SER A 383 -35.62 17.80 -11.14
C SER A 383 -35.76 17.43 -12.62
N ASN A 384 -36.96 17.52 -13.21
CA ASN A 384 -37.15 17.26 -14.65
C ASN A 384 -36.52 18.32 -15.58
N GLU A 385 -35.63 19.16 -15.06
CA GLU A 385 -34.81 20.08 -15.85
C GLU A 385 -33.38 20.15 -15.28
N ALA A 386 -32.71 19.00 -15.19
CA ALA A 386 -31.25 18.84 -15.33
C ALA A 386 -30.87 17.46 -14.80
N ASP A 387 -30.78 16.45 -15.66
CA ASP A 387 -29.97 15.29 -15.28
C ASP A 387 -29.37 14.58 -16.51
N ALA A 388 -28.09 14.81 -16.70
CA ALA A 388 -27.19 13.98 -17.50
C ALA A 388 -25.74 14.37 -17.18
N LYS A 389 -25.25 14.17 -15.93
CA LYS A 389 -23.81 14.42 -15.67
C LYS A 389 -23.14 13.79 -14.44
N ASP A 390 -23.59 12.65 -13.91
CA ASP A 390 -22.91 12.04 -12.75
C ASP A 390 -22.04 10.80 -13.05
N HIS A 391 -21.73 10.49 -14.32
CA HIS A 391 -20.93 9.29 -14.66
C HIS A 391 -19.44 9.55 -15.02
N PHE A 392 -18.85 10.73 -14.75
CA PHE A 392 -17.51 11.06 -15.28
C PHE A 392 -16.39 11.35 -14.26
N THR A 393 -16.65 11.33 -12.95
CA THR A 393 -15.69 11.87 -11.96
C THR A 393 -14.72 10.86 -11.32
N ASN A 394 -14.72 9.59 -11.75
CA ASN A 394 -13.83 8.55 -11.19
C ASN A 394 -12.75 8.02 -12.16
N THR A 395 -12.52 8.70 -13.29
CA THR A 395 -11.63 8.19 -14.34
C THR A 395 -10.15 8.23 -13.96
N LEU A 396 -9.71 9.18 -13.12
CA LEU A 396 -8.28 9.35 -12.82
C LEU A 396 -7.78 8.43 -11.68
N VAL A 397 -8.59 8.20 -10.64
CA VAL A 397 -8.28 7.18 -9.62
C VAL A 397 -8.32 5.79 -10.26
N ASN A 398 -9.24 5.55 -11.21
CA ASN A 398 -9.19 4.35 -12.06
C ASN A 398 -7.96 4.32 -12.99
N LEU A 399 -7.44 5.46 -13.45
CA LEU A 399 -6.22 5.54 -14.27
C LEU A 399 -4.95 5.26 -13.46
N TYR A 400 -4.90 5.67 -12.19
CA TYR A 400 -3.76 5.42 -11.30
C TYR A 400 -3.78 4.01 -10.70
N CYS A 401 -4.96 3.48 -10.38
CA CYS A 401 -5.11 2.16 -9.72
C CYS A 401 -5.54 1.05 -10.68
N GLY A 402 -5.69 1.31 -11.98
CA GLY A 402 -6.37 0.40 -12.89
C GLY A 402 -5.91 0.51 -14.33
N ILE A 403 -4.68 0.08 -14.62
CA ILE A 403 -4.26 -0.25 -15.99
C ILE A 403 -3.40 -1.51 -16.00
N LYS A 404 -4.04 -2.68 -16.19
CA LYS A 404 -3.65 -3.66 -17.23
C LYS A 404 -4.72 -4.75 -17.40
N GLY A 405 -5.67 -4.53 -18.29
CA GLY A 405 -6.32 -5.64 -18.97
C GLY A 405 -5.29 -6.29 -19.90
N ARG A 406 -4.59 -7.32 -19.43
CA ARG A 406 -3.98 -8.31 -20.34
C ARG A 406 -5.12 -9.18 -20.83
N GLN A 407 -5.56 -8.99 -22.07
CA GLN A 407 -6.24 -10.06 -22.79
C GLN A 407 -5.25 -11.25 -22.89
N PRO A 408 -5.69 -12.49 -22.60
CA PRO A 408 -4.89 -13.65 -22.91
C PRO A 408 -4.72 -13.78 -24.44
N PRO A 409 -3.62 -14.36 -24.92
CA PRO A 409 -3.47 -14.68 -26.34
C PRO A 409 -4.54 -15.73 -26.70
N PHE A 410 -5.36 -15.40 -27.69
CA PHE A 410 -6.27 -16.34 -28.33
C PHE A 410 -5.41 -17.28 -29.20
N GLU A 411 -5.26 -18.53 -28.76
CA GLU A 411 -4.79 -19.63 -29.59
C GLU A 411 -5.97 -20.31 -30.28
N GLY A 412 -5.85 -20.48 -31.61
CA GLY A 412 -6.30 -21.66 -32.34
C GLY A 412 -7.68 -21.62 -32.98
N GLY A 413 -7.73 -21.63 -34.32
CA GLY A 413 -8.97 -21.90 -35.08
C GLY A 413 -8.92 -21.69 -36.60
N GLU A 414 -7.92 -22.29 -37.26
CA GLU A 414 -7.79 -22.74 -38.67
C GLU A 414 -8.66 -22.23 -39.86
N THR A 415 -7.91 -21.98 -40.95
CA THR A 415 -8.15 -22.27 -42.38
C THR A 415 -9.11 -21.42 -43.23
N SER A 416 -8.56 -20.70 -44.22
CA SER A 416 -8.56 -21.15 -45.64
C SER A 416 -7.92 -20.15 -46.61
N GLN A 417 -7.00 -20.69 -47.42
CA GLN A 417 -6.71 -20.41 -48.84
C GLN A 417 -6.52 -18.98 -49.39
N GLY A 418 -5.38 -18.77 -50.06
CA GLY A 418 -5.38 -18.08 -51.36
C GLY A 418 -4.15 -17.24 -51.76
N ARG A 419 -3.28 -17.82 -52.62
CA ARG A 419 -2.46 -17.21 -53.70
C ARG A 419 -1.58 -15.97 -53.42
N SER A 420 -0.24 -16.07 -53.47
CA SER A 420 0.63 -16.08 -54.68
C SER A 420 0.86 -14.72 -55.38
N ARG A 421 2.07 -14.14 -55.23
CA ARG A 421 3.08 -13.92 -56.31
C ARG A 421 4.26 -13.02 -55.87
N ARG A 422 5.48 -13.50 -56.18
CA ARG A 422 6.71 -12.84 -56.74
C ARG A 422 7.07 -11.41 -56.27
N GLY A 423 8.31 -11.03 -56.00
CA GLY A 423 9.64 -11.59 -56.28
C GLY A 423 10.67 -10.45 -56.35
N PHE A 424 11.97 -10.81 -56.38
CA PHE A 424 13.18 -9.98 -56.55
C PHE A 424 13.55 -9.08 -55.35
N GLY A 425 14.81 -8.95 -54.92
CA GLY A 425 16.08 -9.48 -55.39
C GLY A 425 17.23 -8.66 -54.79
N SER A 426 18.27 -9.37 -54.35
CA SER A 426 19.70 -9.05 -54.41
C SER A 426 20.35 -7.87 -53.66
N SER A 427 21.52 -8.23 -53.08
CA SER A 427 22.80 -7.51 -53.05
C SER A 427 23.20 -6.71 -51.79
N ALA A 428 24.18 -7.27 -51.08
CA ALA A 428 25.18 -6.57 -50.26
C ALA A 428 26.14 -5.72 -51.16
N PRO A 429 27.02 -4.86 -50.61
CA PRO A 429 28.22 -5.36 -49.94
C PRO A 429 28.70 -4.57 -48.70
N SER A 430 29.56 -5.29 -47.98
CA SER A 430 30.60 -4.91 -47.02
C SER A 430 31.48 -3.72 -47.43
N TYR A 431 31.93 -2.95 -46.43
CA TYR A 431 33.20 -2.24 -46.47
C TYR A 431 33.91 -2.35 -45.11
N GLU A 432 35.15 -2.86 -45.18
CA GLU A 432 36.20 -2.80 -44.16
C GLU A 432 36.83 -1.40 -44.14
N GLY A 433 37.49 -1.06 -43.03
CA GLY A 433 38.32 0.14 -42.93
C GLY A 433 38.94 0.27 -41.54
N GLU A 434 40.12 -0.33 -41.38
CA GLU A 434 41.10 -0.11 -40.31
C GLU A 434 41.52 1.36 -40.18
N SER A 435 41.90 1.79 -38.97
CA SER A 435 43.24 2.31 -38.66
C SER A 435 43.24 3.15 -37.37
N SER A 436 44.23 2.85 -36.54
CA SER A 436 44.78 3.58 -35.40
C SER A 436 44.92 5.09 -35.61
N ASP A 437 44.88 5.87 -34.53
CA ASP A 437 46.10 6.48 -33.98
C ASP A 437 45.86 7.10 -32.60
N ASP A 438 46.92 7.01 -31.80
CA ASP A 438 47.15 7.55 -30.47
C ASP A 438 46.94 9.07 -30.38
N TYR A 439 46.57 9.58 -29.19
CA TYR A 439 47.25 10.75 -28.63
C TYR A 439 47.11 10.82 -27.10
N GLU A 440 48.26 11.14 -26.52
CA GLU A 440 48.63 11.37 -25.13
C GLU A 440 47.94 12.55 -24.43
N THR A 441 47.88 12.42 -23.09
CA THR A 441 48.00 13.42 -22.00
C THR A 441 47.50 14.85 -22.17
N GLU A 442 46.66 15.26 -21.21
CA GLU A 442 47.05 16.16 -20.10
C GLU A 442 46.27 15.84 -18.82
#